data_AF-A0A1E5ISG2-F1
#
_entry.id   AF-A0A1E5ISG2-F1
#
_cell.length_a   1.000
_cell.length_b   1.000
_cell.length_c   1.000
_cell.angle_alpha   90.00
_cell.angle_beta   90.00
_cell.angle_gamma   90.00
#
_symmetry.space_group_name_H-M   'P 1'
#
loop_
_entity.id
_entity.type
_entity.pdbx_description
1 polymer ?
#
loop_
_entity_poly.entity_id
_entity_poly.type
_entity_poly.pdbx_seq_one_letter_code
_entity_poly.pdbx_strand_id
1 'polypeptide(L)'
;MNYQYQFANLTLNTQLGTVINTQGEEVLLPHLSYQLLCTLCEAAPAIVSQQSLIEKVWPNNVVGDETLKQRIKLLRKSLNDNASAPTYIEAIRGRGYRILPSVDVTPLHSSNPSVALNLATDGHLPLRQGENYPTYWKLTSLVLFTCLLLFSCIAILVSSNHHLSQPNQDSLVDVMANSLDNELYQKGLEYYHRYRQEDNRLAIDLFLAAIERDPNMARAYAGLSDAYSQGVFQFNAPSHWQQLAIDAAYKSIALAPNLAQGYKSLGLAYYNRGWLTKAVNANLKALQKTPNYSEAMSNLSFIYRELGQLKQSINWANKALKANPKNSVSMVHKAQTLTALGQYSQARNTLDRALLLQPDSLLAKEALGHWYLHQGEFTQAWQYYQALNNQYPEQLMFLERLAQSALYLDKRSQTLSIAAQLIASDDSNMQEQGLLLQYLASDNSLNPSQLNKSQLSNSRQLIQLYQQRLSKGSDRPSDSYTLALIYSKMGKEEQAYRYLIQAINQGWLASTLIEQHPIFAPLKQQASLMQLIGEIETQLTLQQLR
;
A
#
# COMPACT_ATOMS: atom_id res chain seq x y z
N MET A 1 13.67 -14.77 2.50
CA MET A 1 13.41 -16.22 2.52
C MET A 1 12.67 -16.54 3.81
N ASN A 2 11.74 -17.49 3.80
CA ASN A 2 10.96 -17.83 4.99
C ASN A 2 11.73 -18.80 5.86
N TYR A 3 11.94 -18.45 7.12
CA TYR A 3 12.66 -19.24 8.09
C TYR A 3 11.81 -19.45 9.33
N GLN A 4 12.06 -20.56 10.00
CA GLN A 4 11.62 -20.79 11.35
C GLN A 4 12.85 -20.78 12.25
N TYR A 5 12.84 -19.91 13.26
CA TYR A 5 13.88 -19.79 14.26
C TYR A 5 13.38 -20.40 15.56
N GLN A 6 14.07 -21.42 16.06
CA GLN A 6 13.79 -22.02 17.35
C GLN A 6 14.89 -21.64 18.34
N PHE A 7 14.52 -21.06 19.48
CA PHE A 7 15.47 -20.59 20.48
C PHE A 7 14.86 -20.61 21.88
N ALA A 8 15.60 -21.18 22.83
CA ALA A 8 15.09 -21.50 24.17
C ALA A 8 13.73 -22.22 24.08
N ASN A 9 12.69 -21.68 24.70
CA ASN A 9 11.32 -22.21 24.69
C ASN A 9 10.40 -21.50 23.68
N LEU A 10 10.95 -20.79 22.68
CA LEU A 10 10.19 -20.05 21.68
C LEU A 10 10.48 -20.55 20.26
N THR A 11 9.45 -20.50 19.42
CA THR A 11 9.55 -20.73 17.98
C THR A 11 9.00 -19.52 17.25
N LEU A 12 9.85 -18.84 16.50
CA LEU A 12 9.51 -17.71 15.63
C LEU A 12 9.37 -18.19 14.20
N ASN A 13 8.22 -17.96 13.59
CA ASN A 13 7.96 -18.33 12.20
C ASN A 13 7.82 -17.06 11.34
N THR A 14 8.77 -16.83 10.42
CA THR A 14 8.73 -15.62 9.58
C THR A 14 7.73 -15.68 8.45
N GLN A 15 7.22 -16.86 8.11
CA GLN A 15 6.15 -17.01 7.12
C GLN A 15 4.78 -16.67 7.73
N LEU A 16 4.56 -17.07 8.98
CA LEU A 16 3.29 -16.87 9.68
C LEU A 16 3.27 -15.57 10.50
N GLY A 17 4.42 -14.96 10.76
CA GLY A 17 4.50 -13.74 11.58
C GLY A 17 4.35 -14.00 13.08
N THR A 18 4.42 -15.26 13.51
CA THR A 18 4.07 -15.68 14.87
C THR A 18 5.30 -16.02 15.70
N VAL A 19 5.15 -15.86 17.02
CA VAL A 19 6.09 -16.39 18.02
C VAL A 19 5.28 -17.26 18.97
N ILE A 20 5.59 -18.54 19.07
CA ILE A 20 4.87 -19.47 19.94
C ILE A 20 5.81 -20.03 21.00
N ASN A 21 5.30 -20.28 22.21
CA ASN A 21 6.03 -20.97 23.25
C ASN A 21 5.93 -22.50 23.08
N THR A 22 6.67 -23.26 23.88
CA THR A 22 6.64 -24.74 23.89
C THR A 22 5.28 -25.34 24.29
N GLN A 23 4.37 -24.54 24.86
CA GLN A 23 3.00 -24.93 25.19
C GLN A 23 2.02 -24.67 24.03
N GLY A 24 2.51 -24.11 22.92
CA GLY A 24 1.70 -23.75 21.75
C GLY A 24 0.96 -22.42 21.89
N GLU A 25 1.22 -21.65 22.94
CA GLU A 25 0.63 -20.34 23.14
C GLU A 25 1.43 -19.27 22.40
N GLU A 26 0.71 -18.36 21.74
CA GLU A 26 1.34 -17.28 20.99
C GLU A 26 1.78 -16.12 21.90
N VAL A 27 3.04 -15.72 21.77
CA VAL A 27 3.60 -14.53 22.39
C VAL A 27 3.35 -13.34 21.47
N LEU A 28 2.38 -12.51 21.85
CA LEU A 28 1.97 -11.35 21.04
C LEU A 28 3.03 -10.25 21.05
N LEU A 29 3.51 -9.91 19.85
CA LEU A 29 4.50 -8.85 19.64
C LEU A 29 3.95 -7.78 18.70
N PRO A 30 4.03 -6.48 19.07
CA PRO A 30 3.83 -5.39 18.12
C PRO A 30 4.80 -5.50 16.94
N HIS A 31 4.40 -5.04 15.75
CA HIS A 31 5.17 -5.20 14.51
C HIS A 31 6.66 -4.84 14.63
N LEU A 32 6.99 -3.67 15.20
CA LEU A 32 8.39 -3.25 15.38
C LEU A 32 9.14 -4.12 16.39
N SER A 33 8.46 -4.63 17.43
CA SER A 33 9.06 -5.56 18.39
C SER A 33 9.31 -6.94 17.76
N TYR A 34 8.40 -7.37 16.87
CA TYR A 34 8.56 -8.58 16.08
C TYR A 34 9.74 -8.46 15.11
N GLN A 35 9.82 -7.39 14.33
CA GLN A 35 10.95 -7.12 13.43
C GLN A 35 12.28 -7.03 14.17
N LEU A 36 12.30 -6.40 15.34
CA LEU A 36 13.47 -6.33 16.20
C LEU A 36 13.91 -7.73 16.66
N LEU A 37 12.97 -8.58 17.06
CA LEU A 37 13.26 -9.97 17.43
C LEU A 37 13.77 -10.79 16.24
N CYS A 38 13.15 -10.69 15.06
CA CYS A 38 13.63 -11.34 13.84
C CYS A 38 15.07 -10.94 13.52
N THR A 39 15.37 -9.64 13.58
CA THR A 39 16.71 -9.10 13.31
C THR A 39 17.75 -9.66 14.27
N LEU A 40 17.39 -9.83 15.55
CA LEU A 40 18.27 -10.40 16.57
C LEU A 40 18.46 -11.91 16.38
N CYS A 41 17.41 -12.66 16.02
CA CYS A 41 17.49 -14.10 15.75
C CYS A 41 18.29 -14.42 14.48
N GLU A 42 18.12 -13.63 13.42
CA GLU A 42 18.88 -13.75 12.16
C GLU A 42 20.39 -13.59 12.36
N ALA A 43 20.78 -12.71 13.28
CA ALA A 43 22.18 -12.42 13.56
C ALA A 43 22.78 -13.32 14.65
N ALA A 44 21.97 -14.14 15.34
CA ALA A 44 22.45 -14.94 16.44
C ALA A 44 23.54 -15.95 16.00
N PRO A 45 24.59 -16.17 16.81
CA PRO A 45 24.85 -15.61 18.14
C PRO A 45 25.61 -14.26 18.14
N ALA A 46 25.76 -13.61 16.98
CA ALA A 46 26.53 -12.37 16.85
C ALA A 46 25.82 -11.16 17.50
N ILE A 47 26.64 -10.16 17.85
CA ILE A 47 26.17 -8.89 18.41
C ILE A 47 25.71 -7.98 17.27
N VAL A 48 24.50 -7.45 17.36
CA VAL A 48 23.99 -6.44 16.43
C VAL A 48 24.15 -5.06 17.04
N SER A 49 24.78 -4.15 16.31
CA SER A 49 24.97 -2.77 16.76
C SER A 49 23.64 -2.02 16.86
N GLN A 50 23.60 -1.00 17.72
CA GLN A 50 22.40 -0.15 17.88
C GLN A 50 22.01 0.52 16.57
N GLN A 51 22.99 1.04 15.84
CA GLN A 51 22.79 1.63 14.51
C GLN A 51 22.21 0.62 13.52
N SER A 52 22.73 -0.60 13.45
CA SER A 52 22.22 -1.62 12.53
C SER A 52 20.81 -2.09 12.90
N LEU A 53 20.49 -2.19 14.20
CA LEU A 53 19.12 -2.44 14.66
C LEU A 53 18.18 -1.30 14.29
N ILE A 54 18.63 -0.06 14.42
CA ILE A 54 17.85 1.12 14.05
C ILE A 54 17.57 1.12 12.54
N GLU A 55 18.59 0.92 11.72
CA GLU A 55 18.47 0.90 10.26
C GLU A 55 17.60 -0.27 9.76
N LYS A 56 17.65 -1.44 10.40
CA LYS A 56 16.84 -2.60 10.00
C LYS A 56 15.39 -2.52 10.46
N VAL A 57 15.13 -2.03 11.68
CA VAL A 57 13.78 -1.97 12.26
C VAL A 57 13.06 -0.67 11.89
N TRP A 58 13.80 0.41 11.60
CA TRP A 58 13.27 1.70 11.17
C TRP A 58 14.01 2.23 9.91
N PRO A 59 13.99 1.50 8.78
CA PRO A 59 14.79 1.86 7.59
C PRO A 59 14.48 3.23 7.00
N ASN A 60 13.30 3.78 7.30
CA ASN A 60 12.81 5.04 6.75
C ASN A 60 12.61 6.15 7.80
N ASN A 61 12.96 5.90 9.07
CA ASN A 61 12.78 6.87 10.15
C ASN A 61 14.12 7.11 10.88
N VAL A 62 14.48 8.37 11.10
CA VAL A 62 15.62 8.71 11.96
C VAL A 62 15.15 8.62 13.42
N VAL A 63 15.50 7.53 14.10
CA VAL A 63 15.20 7.33 15.52
C VAL A 63 16.49 7.30 16.33
N GLY A 64 16.46 7.89 17.53
CA GLY A 64 17.62 7.89 18.44
C GLY A 64 17.71 6.63 19.28
N ASP A 65 18.85 6.45 19.96
CA ASP A 65 19.13 5.27 20.81
C ASP A 65 18.10 5.07 21.93
N GLU A 66 17.49 6.14 22.43
CA GLU A 66 16.43 6.06 23.44
C GLU A 66 15.17 5.34 22.92
N THR A 67 14.81 5.54 21.65
CA THR A 67 13.69 4.84 21.01
C THR A 67 13.98 3.34 20.90
N LEU A 68 15.22 2.98 20.53
CA LEU A 68 15.67 1.58 20.51
C LEU A 68 15.63 0.97 21.92
N LYS A 69 16.14 1.66 22.94
CA LYS A 69 16.12 1.20 24.34
C LYS A 69 14.71 0.98 24.85
N GLN A 70 13.79 1.90 24.56
CA GLN A 70 12.37 1.74 24.90
C GLN A 70 11.75 0.54 24.19
N ARG A 71 12.06 0.34 22.90
CA ARG A 71 11.58 -0.82 22.15
C ARG A 71 12.14 -2.13 22.68
N ILE A 72 13.42 -2.19 23.04
CA ILE A 72 14.04 -3.35 23.71
C ILE A 72 13.36 -3.63 25.04
N LYS A 73 13.04 -2.59 25.83
CA LYS A 73 12.29 -2.74 27.08
C LYS A 73 10.90 -3.34 26.85
N LEU A 74 10.18 -2.89 25.83
CA LEU A 74 8.87 -3.44 25.46
C LEU A 74 8.97 -4.89 24.97
N LEU A 75 9.97 -5.20 24.14
CA LEU A 75 10.21 -6.55 23.66
C LEU A 75 10.52 -7.50 24.84
N ARG A 76 11.42 -7.10 25.75
CA ARG A 76 11.71 -7.85 26.97
C ARG A 76 10.46 -8.10 27.81
N LYS A 77 9.60 -7.10 27.97
CA LYS A 77 8.33 -7.26 28.69
C LYS A 77 7.44 -8.32 28.05
N SER A 78 7.30 -8.33 26.72
CA SER A 78 6.50 -9.33 26.01
C SER A 78 7.09 -10.74 26.09
N LEU A 79 8.42 -10.86 26.14
CA LEU A 79 9.11 -12.14 26.28
C LEU A 79 9.25 -12.62 27.74
N ASN A 80 8.75 -11.83 28.71
CA ASN A 80 8.99 -12.02 30.14
C ASN A 80 10.50 -12.11 30.50
N ASP A 81 11.32 -11.29 29.82
CA ASP A 81 12.77 -11.25 29.94
C ASP A 81 13.24 -10.14 30.92
N ASN A 82 14.24 -10.42 31.75
CA ASN A 82 14.74 -9.47 32.76
C ASN A 82 16.06 -8.81 32.32
N ALA A 83 16.15 -7.48 32.42
CA ALA A 83 17.35 -6.76 32.02
C ALA A 83 18.60 -7.04 32.86
N SER A 84 18.44 -7.31 34.16
CA SER A 84 19.53 -7.58 35.11
C SER A 84 19.95 -9.05 35.13
N ALA A 85 19.10 -9.94 34.61
CA ALA A 85 19.34 -11.37 34.48
C ALA A 85 18.68 -11.87 33.17
N PRO A 86 19.29 -11.58 32.01
CA PRO A 86 18.66 -11.83 30.71
C PRO A 86 18.59 -13.32 30.39
N THR A 87 17.41 -13.77 29.97
CA THR A 87 17.15 -15.11 29.45
C THR A 87 17.26 -15.13 27.93
N TYR A 88 16.77 -14.08 27.26
CA TYR A 88 16.72 -14.03 25.79
C TYR A 88 17.63 -12.96 25.19
N ILE A 89 17.54 -11.71 25.65
CA ILE A 89 18.22 -10.59 25.01
C ILE A 89 19.32 -10.09 25.93
N GLU A 90 20.57 -10.23 25.53
CA GLU A 90 21.70 -9.66 26.26
C GLU A 90 22.05 -8.27 25.70
N ALA A 91 22.32 -7.31 26.59
CA ALA A 91 22.79 -5.98 26.23
C ALA A 91 24.29 -5.87 26.54
N ILE A 92 25.10 -5.58 25.52
CA ILE A 92 26.56 -5.45 25.66
C ILE A 92 26.91 -3.97 25.58
N ARG A 93 27.43 -3.45 26.70
CA ARG A 93 27.70 -2.02 26.89
C ARG A 93 28.55 -1.48 25.74
N GLY A 94 28.02 -0.46 25.05
CA GLY A 94 28.69 0.22 23.93
C GLY A 94 28.79 -0.58 22.63
N ARG A 95 28.23 -1.79 22.56
CA ARG A 95 28.30 -2.65 21.37
C ARG A 95 26.94 -2.99 20.76
N GLY A 96 25.89 -3.13 21.56
CA GLY A 96 24.54 -3.41 21.08
C GLY A 96 23.88 -4.58 21.80
N TYR A 97 23.10 -5.38 21.06
CA TYR A 97 22.28 -6.45 21.62
C TYR A 97 22.49 -7.77 20.87
N ARG A 98 22.28 -8.91 21.55
CA ARG A 98 22.27 -10.25 20.94
C ARG A 98 21.23 -11.17 21.57
N ILE A 99 20.84 -12.21 20.84
CA ILE A 99 20.12 -13.36 21.42
C ILE A 99 21.14 -14.21 22.20
N LEU A 100 20.81 -14.50 23.46
CA LEU A 100 21.65 -15.27 24.37
C LEU A 100 21.53 -16.79 24.11
N PRO A 101 20.32 -17.38 23.92
CA PRO A 101 20.19 -18.78 23.54
C PRO A 101 20.74 -19.09 22.14
N SER A 102 21.14 -20.33 21.92
CA SER A 102 21.39 -20.85 20.57
C SER A 102 20.09 -20.78 19.75
N VAL A 103 20.23 -20.40 18.48
CA VAL A 103 19.11 -20.27 17.54
C VAL A 103 19.27 -21.31 16.45
N ASP A 104 18.33 -22.25 16.39
CA ASP A 104 18.25 -23.24 15.33
C ASP A 104 17.38 -22.69 14.20
N VAL A 105 17.90 -22.72 12.97
CA VAL A 105 17.25 -22.14 11.79
C VAL A 105 16.81 -23.23 10.84
N THR A 106 15.50 -23.34 10.62
CA THR A 106 14.92 -24.26 9.65
C THR A 106 14.37 -23.46 8.46
N PRO A 107 14.90 -23.64 7.24
CA PRO A 107 14.31 -23.05 6.05
C PRO A 107 12.93 -23.65 5.80
N LEU A 108 11.91 -22.79 5.67
CA LEU A 108 10.56 -23.23 5.33
C LEU A 108 10.52 -23.42 3.81
N HIS A 109 10.59 -24.68 3.35
CA HIS A 109 10.47 -25.01 1.94
C HIS A 109 9.04 -24.74 1.45
N SER A 110 8.87 -23.72 0.60
CA SER A 110 7.76 -23.66 -0.33
C SER A 110 7.93 -24.79 -1.35
N SER A 111 6.92 -25.65 -1.52
CA SER A 111 6.84 -26.55 -2.68
C SER A 111 7.10 -25.76 -3.98
N ASN A 112 7.83 -26.42 -4.89
CA ASN A 112 8.71 -25.75 -5.85
C ASN A 112 8.08 -24.70 -6.80
N PRO A 113 8.86 -23.67 -7.16
CA PRO A 113 8.49 -22.60 -8.08
C PRO A 113 8.87 -22.92 -9.53
N SER A 114 7.99 -22.67 -10.49
CA SER A 114 8.42 -22.43 -11.87
C SER A 114 8.67 -20.94 -12.06
N VAL A 115 9.94 -20.62 -12.34
CA VAL A 115 10.48 -19.33 -12.79
C VAL A 115 10.44 -18.20 -11.75
N ALA A 116 11.28 -18.33 -10.72
CA ALA A 116 11.71 -17.19 -9.92
C ALA A 116 12.85 -16.45 -10.63
N LEU A 117 12.51 -15.34 -11.30
CA LEU A 117 13.50 -14.31 -11.62
C LEU A 117 13.90 -13.63 -10.30
N ASN A 118 15.15 -13.84 -9.91
CA ASN A 118 15.72 -13.32 -8.67
C ASN A 118 15.96 -11.80 -8.83
N LEU A 119 15.11 -10.96 -8.22
CA LEU A 119 15.24 -9.49 -8.23
C LEU A 119 15.32 -8.90 -6.82
N ALA A 120 16.10 -9.55 -5.95
CA ALA A 120 16.35 -9.05 -4.59
C ALA A 120 17.84 -9.12 -4.22
N THR A 121 18.74 -8.76 -5.13
CA THR A 121 20.13 -8.43 -4.79
C THR A 121 20.68 -7.41 -5.79
N ASP A 122 20.52 -6.12 -5.49
CA ASP A 122 21.46 -5.08 -5.91
C ASP A 122 21.45 -3.99 -4.84
N GLY A 123 22.21 -4.27 -3.79
CA GLY A 123 22.34 -3.38 -2.66
C GLY A 123 23.44 -3.83 -1.70
N HIS A 124 24.54 -4.38 -2.20
CA HIS A 124 25.85 -4.41 -1.54
C HIS A 124 26.91 -4.84 -2.57
N LEU A 125 27.64 -3.87 -3.13
CA LEU A 125 28.98 -4.14 -3.65
C LEU A 125 29.86 -4.44 -2.42
N PRO A 126 30.55 -5.60 -2.33
CA PRO A 126 31.49 -5.81 -1.26
C PRO A 126 32.69 -4.88 -1.47
N LEU A 127 33.09 -4.16 -0.41
CA LEU A 127 34.42 -3.58 -0.33
C LEU A 127 35.43 -4.73 -0.33
N ARG A 128 36.06 -4.99 -1.48
CA ARG A 128 37.16 -5.96 -1.60
C ARG A 128 38.41 -5.32 -1.00
N GLN A 129 38.69 -5.59 0.27
CA GLN A 129 40.00 -5.31 0.85
C GLN A 129 40.98 -6.42 0.46
N GLY A 130 42.07 -6.00 -0.20
CA GLY A 130 43.38 -6.66 -0.13
C GLY A 130 43.60 -7.91 -0.95
N GLU A 131 43.78 -7.77 -2.28
CA GLU A 131 44.72 -8.64 -3.01
C GLU A 131 45.59 -7.79 -3.95
N ASN A 132 46.90 -7.93 -3.80
CA ASN A 132 47.87 -7.29 -4.69
C ASN A 132 47.79 -7.93 -6.08
N TYR A 133 47.32 -7.17 -7.07
CA TYR A 133 47.34 -7.61 -8.46
C TYR A 133 48.79 -7.84 -8.94
N PRO A 134 49.05 -8.93 -9.68
CA PRO A 134 50.38 -9.24 -10.16
C PRO A 134 50.88 -8.16 -11.14
N THR A 135 52.19 -7.88 -11.11
CA THR A 135 52.84 -6.72 -11.74
C THR A 135 52.58 -6.61 -13.25
N TYR A 136 52.29 -7.73 -13.93
CA TYR A 136 51.96 -7.73 -15.37
C TYR A 136 50.59 -7.08 -15.67
N TRP A 137 49.61 -7.12 -14.77
CA TRP A 137 48.32 -6.44 -14.93
C TRP A 137 48.41 -4.91 -14.78
N LYS A 138 49.41 -4.41 -14.05
CA LYS A 138 49.70 -2.97 -13.96
C LYS A 138 50.36 -2.45 -15.23
N LEU A 139 51.22 -3.27 -15.86
CA LEU A 139 51.86 -2.95 -17.13
C LEU A 139 50.88 -2.98 -18.29
N THR A 140 50.00 -3.99 -18.38
CA THR A 140 49.00 -4.05 -19.46
C THR A 140 47.94 -2.96 -19.33
N SER A 141 47.52 -2.61 -18.11
CA SER A 141 46.57 -1.51 -17.88
C SER A 141 47.18 -0.14 -18.17
N LEU A 142 48.46 0.07 -17.85
CA LEU A 142 49.17 1.30 -18.22
C LEU A 142 49.33 1.42 -19.74
N VAL A 143 49.70 0.34 -20.44
CA VAL A 143 49.79 0.33 -21.91
C VAL A 143 48.42 0.61 -22.54
N LEU A 144 47.36 -0.04 -22.07
CA LEU A 144 46.00 0.18 -22.58
C LEU A 144 45.53 1.62 -22.35
N PHE A 145 45.84 2.18 -21.18
CA PHE A 145 45.53 3.57 -20.83
C PHE A 145 46.30 4.56 -21.71
N THR A 146 47.60 4.31 -21.97
CA THR A 146 48.39 5.14 -22.88
C THR A 146 47.89 5.04 -24.33
N CYS A 147 47.47 3.86 -24.78
CA CYS A 147 46.86 3.68 -26.10
C CYS A 147 45.53 4.42 -26.21
N LEU A 148 44.68 4.38 -25.17
CA LEU A 148 43.42 5.12 -25.12
C LEU A 148 43.65 6.64 -25.12
N LEU A 149 44.66 7.12 -24.39
CA LEU A 149 45.04 8.53 -24.41
C LEU A 149 45.54 8.95 -25.79
N LEU A 150 46.41 8.17 -26.42
CA LEU A 150 46.87 8.42 -27.79
C LEU A 150 45.70 8.42 -28.78
N PHE A 151 44.76 7.49 -28.66
CA PHE A 151 43.56 7.43 -29.52
C PHE A 151 42.66 8.65 -29.30
N SER A 152 42.52 9.12 -28.06
CA SER A 152 41.75 10.32 -27.73
C SER A 152 42.42 11.59 -28.25
N CYS A 153 43.75 11.69 -28.17
CA CYS A 153 44.51 12.81 -28.73
C CYS A 153 44.44 12.83 -30.27
N ILE A 154 44.52 11.67 -30.92
CA ILE A 154 44.33 11.53 -32.37
C ILE A 154 42.88 11.90 -32.75
N ALA A 155 41.88 11.46 -31.99
CA ALA A 155 40.48 11.79 -32.23
C ALA A 155 40.20 13.30 -32.07
N ILE A 156 40.81 13.97 -31.10
CA ILE A 156 40.70 15.43 -30.91
C ILE A 156 41.42 16.19 -32.04
N LEU A 157 42.59 15.71 -32.48
CA LEU A 157 43.30 16.29 -33.63
C LEU A 157 42.50 16.12 -34.93
N VAL A 158 41.86 14.97 -35.13
CA VAL A 158 40.98 14.70 -36.29
C VAL A 158 39.67 15.50 -36.21
N SER A 159 39.09 15.68 -35.02
CA SER A 159 37.86 16.48 -34.86
C SER A 159 38.11 17.99 -34.98
N SER A 160 39.34 18.46 -34.74
CA SER A 160 39.70 19.88 -34.88
C SER A 160 39.78 20.36 -36.34
N ASN A 161 39.79 19.43 -37.32
CA ASN A 161 39.92 19.75 -38.74
C ASN A 161 38.68 19.44 -39.61
N HIS A 162 37.54 19.07 -39.01
CA HIS A 162 36.30 18.89 -39.76
C HIS A 162 35.13 19.62 -39.08
N HIS A 163 34.79 20.79 -39.62
CA HIS A 163 33.46 21.36 -39.45
C HIS A 163 32.48 20.49 -40.26
N LEU A 164 31.85 19.52 -39.58
CA LEU A 164 30.72 18.77 -40.10
C LEU A 164 29.44 19.37 -39.53
N SER A 165 28.54 19.77 -40.41
CA SER A 165 27.19 20.21 -40.08
C SER A 165 26.48 19.15 -39.24
N GLN A 166 25.93 19.53 -38.09
CA GLN A 166 25.13 18.62 -37.27
C GLN A 166 23.83 18.25 -38.02
N PRO A 167 23.40 16.98 -38.02
CA PRO A 167 22.05 16.64 -38.42
C PRO A 167 21.08 17.06 -37.29
N ASN A 168 20.02 17.78 -37.68
CA ASN A 168 18.92 18.24 -36.81
C ASN A 168 18.50 17.17 -35.79
N GLN A 169 18.65 17.48 -34.49
CA GLN A 169 17.98 16.73 -33.42
C GLN A 169 16.46 16.99 -33.38
N ASP A 170 15.98 18.03 -34.05
CA ASP A 170 14.55 18.34 -34.15
C ASP A 170 13.75 17.30 -34.98
N SER A 171 14.41 16.54 -35.87
CA SER A 171 13.72 15.62 -36.78
C SER A 171 13.29 14.29 -36.14
N LEU A 172 14.02 13.76 -35.15
CA LEU A 172 13.65 12.51 -34.50
C LEU A 172 12.46 12.66 -33.55
N VAL A 173 12.37 13.81 -32.87
CA VAL A 173 11.22 14.14 -32.00
C VAL A 173 9.97 14.39 -32.85
N ASP A 174 10.08 15.06 -33.99
CA ASP A 174 8.97 15.28 -34.93
C ASP A 174 8.55 14.01 -35.69
N VAL A 175 9.49 13.12 -36.05
CA VAL A 175 9.16 11.83 -36.69
C VAL A 175 8.51 10.87 -35.70
N MET A 176 8.96 10.85 -34.44
CA MET A 176 8.27 10.11 -33.38
C MET A 176 6.92 10.74 -33.04
N ALA A 177 6.77 12.06 -33.02
CA ALA A 177 5.48 12.71 -32.79
C ALA A 177 4.42 12.37 -33.85
N ASN A 178 4.84 11.97 -35.05
CA ASN A 178 3.97 11.72 -36.21
C ASN A 178 3.80 10.22 -36.58
N SER A 179 4.32 9.28 -35.79
CA SER A 179 4.10 7.86 -36.05
C SER A 179 2.75 7.40 -35.48
N LEU A 180 2.03 6.54 -36.20
CA LEU A 180 0.67 6.12 -35.85
C LEU A 180 0.58 5.49 -34.44
N ASP A 181 1.61 4.75 -34.02
CA ASP A 181 1.76 4.21 -32.67
C ASP A 181 1.78 5.29 -31.59
N ASN A 182 2.44 6.43 -31.86
CA ASN A 182 2.49 7.55 -30.95
C ASN A 182 1.16 8.33 -30.93
N GLU A 183 0.46 8.44 -32.06
CA GLU A 183 -0.90 8.96 -32.11
C GLU A 183 -1.88 8.10 -31.29
N LEU A 184 -1.81 6.78 -31.45
CA LEU A 184 -2.62 5.82 -30.69
C LEU A 184 -2.36 5.95 -29.18
N TYR A 185 -1.09 6.04 -28.78
CA TYR A 185 -0.72 6.26 -27.38
C TYR A 185 -1.29 7.59 -26.82
N GLN A 186 -1.15 8.70 -27.56
CA GLN A 186 -1.68 10.00 -27.11
C GLN A 186 -3.19 9.98 -26.97
N LYS A 187 -3.91 9.42 -27.95
CA LYS A 187 -5.37 9.21 -27.85
C LYS A 187 -5.72 8.36 -26.63
N GLY A 188 -4.96 7.29 -26.36
CA GLY A 188 -5.14 6.46 -25.18
C GLY A 188 -5.05 7.26 -23.88
N LEU A 189 -4.07 8.15 -23.76
CA LEU A 189 -3.94 9.05 -22.60
C LEU A 189 -5.12 10.02 -22.48
N GLU A 190 -5.58 10.60 -23.59
CA GLU A 190 -6.72 11.52 -23.59
C GLU A 190 -7.99 10.85 -23.04
N TYR A 191 -8.28 9.63 -23.50
CA TYR A 191 -9.42 8.85 -23.01
C TYR A 191 -9.24 8.42 -21.56
N TYR A 192 -8.05 7.95 -21.17
CA TYR A 192 -7.74 7.58 -19.78
C TYR A 192 -8.05 8.72 -18.78
N HIS A 193 -7.71 9.96 -19.14
CA HIS A 193 -7.93 11.13 -18.29
C HIS A 193 -9.37 11.65 -18.24
N ARG A 194 -10.31 11.04 -18.97
CA ARG A 194 -11.75 11.39 -18.88
C ARG A 194 -12.45 10.72 -17.69
N TYR A 195 -11.87 9.64 -17.15
CA TYR A 195 -12.41 8.89 -16.00
C TYR A 195 -13.87 8.42 -16.21
N ARG A 196 -14.16 7.87 -17.39
CA ARG A 196 -15.43 7.18 -17.69
C ARG A 196 -15.15 5.73 -18.05
N GLN A 197 -16.06 4.82 -17.73
CA GLN A 197 -15.86 3.38 -17.96
C GLN A 197 -15.60 3.04 -19.43
N GLU A 198 -16.40 3.59 -20.35
CA GLU A 198 -16.20 3.34 -21.79
C GLU A 198 -14.91 3.99 -22.31
N ASP A 199 -14.56 5.17 -21.80
CA ASP A 199 -13.29 5.83 -22.14
C ASP A 199 -12.09 5.01 -21.62
N ASN A 200 -12.21 4.34 -20.46
CA ASN A 200 -11.17 3.46 -19.93
C ASN A 200 -10.95 2.23 -20.81
N ARG A 201 -12.03 1.59 -21.28
CA ARG A 201 -11.94 0.47 -22.23
C ARG A 201 -11.28 0.90 -23.54
N LEU A 202 -11.69 2.04 -24.09
CA LEU A 202 -11.08 2.59 -25.30
C LEU A 202 -9.60 2.95 -25.09
N ALA A 203 -9.22 3.47 -23.92
CA ALA A 203 -7.83 3.72 -23.59
C ALA A 203 -7.01 2.42 -23.59
N ILE A 204 -7.54 1.32 -23.04
CA ILE A 204 -6.90 -0.01 -23.08
C ILE A 204 -6.68 -0.47 -24.51
N ASP A 205 -7.72 -0.40 -25.36
CA ASP A 205 -7.64 -0.81 -26.76
C ASP A 205 -6.59 0.01 -27.53
N LEU A 206 -6.53 1.32 -27.29
CA LEU A 206 -5.56 2.22 -27.91
C LEU A 206 -4.14 1.94 -27.44
N PHE A 207 -3.91 1.66 -26.15
CA PHE A 207 -2.59 1.26 -25.67
C PHE A 207 -2.15 -0.10 -26.22
N LEU A 208 -3.06 -1.06 -26.32
CA LEU A 208 -2.78 -2.37 -26.93
C LEU A 208 -2.44 -2.21 -28.42
N ALA A 209 -3.18 -1.39 -29.16
CA ALA A 209 -2.89 -1.10 -30.57
C ALA A 209 -1.54 -0.39 -30.76
N ALA A 210 -1.17 0.53 -29.86
CA ALA A 210 0.14 1.15 -29.87
C ALA A 210 1.26 0.12 -29.61
N ILE A 211 1.06 -0.80 -28.67
CA ILE A 211 2.00 -1.90 -28.35
C ILE A 211 2.13 -2.90 -29.49
N GLU A 212 1.05 -3.22 -30.19
CA GLU A 212 1.08 -4.12 -31.35
C GLU A 212 1.97 -3.56 -32.47
N ARG A 213 1.95 -2.24 -32.66
CA ARG A 213 2.75 -1.54 -33.66
C ARG A 213 4.20 -1.34 -33.22
N ASP A 214 4.41 -0.95 -31.96
CA ASP A 214 5.73 -0.88 -31.34
C ASP A 214 5.77 -1.66 -30.01
N PRO A 215 6.20 -2.94 -30.06
CA PRO A 215 6.33 -3.77 -28.86
C PRO A 215 7.37 -3.27 -27.85
N ASN A 216 8.19 -2.27 -28.20
CA ASN A 216 9.18 -1.66 -27.31
C ASN A 216 8.71 -0.32 -26.72
N MET A 217 7.46 0.11 -26.98
CA MET A 217 6.91 1.36 -26.46
C MET A 217 6.63 1.27 -24.95
N ALA A 218 7.67 1.45 -24.13
CA ALA A 218 7.59 1.35 -22.67
C ALA A 218 6.48 2.20 -22.03
N ARG A 219 6.22 3.39 -22.59
CA ARG A 219 5.17 4.30 -22.09
C ARG A 219 3.75 3.80 -22.35
N ALA A 220 3.51 3.05 -23.42
CA ALA A 220 2.21 2.44 -23.68
C ALA A 220 1.90 1.33 -22.68
N TYR A 221 2.91 0.53 -22.29
CA TYR A 221 2.76 -0.44 -21.19
C TYR A 221 2.47 0.22 -19.84
N ALA A 222 3.06 1.39 -19.55
CA ALA A 222 2.71 2.16 -18.35
C ALA A 222 1.25 2.66 -18.41
N GLY A 223 0.83 3.21 -19.54
CA GLY A 223 -0.57 3.62 -19.77
C GLY A 223 -1.55 2.46 -19.62
N LEU A 224 -1.22 1.29 -20.17
CA LEU A 224 -2.02 0.07 -20.04
C LEU A 224 -2.14 -0.37 -18.57
N SER A 225 -1.04 -0.34 -17.81
CA SER A 225 -1.06 -0.61 -16.36
C SER A 225 -1.97 0.37 -15.61
N ASP A 226 -1.89 1.65 -15.93
CA ASP A 226 -2.74 2.68 -15.31
C ASP A 226 -4.21 2.46 -15.64
N ALA A 227 -4.53 2.10 -16.88
CA ALA A 227 -5.89 1.85 -17.33
C ALA A 227 -6.49 0.58 -16.69
N TYR A 228 -5.74 -0.53 -16.63
CA TYR A 228 -6.16 -1.70 -15.87
C TYR A 228 -6.38 -1.37 -14.39
N SER A 229 -5.49 -0.56 -13.81
CA SER A 229 -5.63 -0.15 -12.41
C SER A 229 -6.86 0.73 -12.17
N GLN A 230 -7.16 1.65 -13.09
CA GLN A 230 -8.36 2.49 -13.04
C GLN A 230 -9.63 1.65 -13.21
N GLY A 231 -9.61 0.64 -14.09
CA GLY A 231 -10.72 -0.30 -14.25
C GLY A 231 -11.04 -1.05 -12.95
N VAL A 232 -10.01 -1.59 -12.28
CA VAL A 232 -10.18 -2.30 -10.99
C VAL A 232 -10.70 -1.37 -9.89
N PHE A 233 -10.18 -0.14 -9.83
CA PHE A 233 -10.50 0.78 -8.74
C PHE A 233 -11.81 1.55 -8.94
N GLN A 234 -12.25 1.82 -10.18
CA GLN A 234 -13.39 2.71 -10.46
C GLN A 234 -14.53 2.06 -11.26
N PHE A 235 -14.27 1.02 -12.06
CA PHE A 235 -15.22 0.58 -13.09
C PHE A 235 -15.55 -0.91 -13.02
N ASN A 236 -15.46 -1.49 -11.82
CA ASN A 236 -15.85 -2.87 -11.53
C ASN A 236 -15.12 -3.91 -12.42
N ALA A 237 -13.86 -3.63 -12.78
CA ALA A 237 -13.14 -4.54 -13.64
C ALA A 237 -12.75 -5.84 -12.91
N PRO A 238 -12.67 -6.99 -13.62
CA PRO A 238 -12.39 -8.28 -13.01
C PRO A 238 -11.09 -8.30 -12.20
N SER A 239 -11.05 -9.07 -11.11
CA SER A 239 -9.90 -9.15 -10.20
C SER A 239 -8.57 -9.51 -10.87
N HIS A 240 -8.59 -10.29 -11.96
CA HIS A 240 -7.36 -10.64 -12.70
C HIS A 240 -6.67 -9.42 -13.35
N TRP A 241 -7.39 -8.31 -13.57
CA TRP A 241 -6.79 -7.06 -14.05
C TRP A 241 -5.75 -6.48 -13.06
N GLN A 242 -5.83 -6.84 -11.77
CA GLN A 242 -4.78 -6.48 -10.81
C GLN A 242 -3.43 -7.05 -11.23
N GLN A 243 -3.40 -8.30 -11.70
CA GLN A 243 -2.16 -8.93 -12.16
C GLN A 243 -1.71 -8.36 -13.50
N LEU A 244 -2.64 -8.14 -14.44
CA LEU A 244 -2.34 -7.51 -15.73
C LEU A 244 -1.72 -6.12 -15.56
N ALA A 245 -2.20 -5.33 -14.61
CA ALA A 245 -1.61 -4.03 -14.28
C ALA A 245 -0.15 -4.17 -13.80
N ILE A 246 0.11 -5.09 -12.87
CA ILE A 246 1.46 -5.35 -12.36
C ILE A 246 2.40 -5.80 -13.49
N ASP A 247 1.95 -6.73 -14.34
CA ASP A 247 2.76 -7.29 -15.43
C ASP A 247 3.09 -6.22 -16.48
N ALA A 248 2.11 -5.39 -16.86
CA ALA A 248 2.31 -4.28 -17.77
C ALA A 248 3.29 -3.24 -17.21
N ALA A 249 3.19 -2.90 -15.92
CA ALA A 249 4.13 -1.98 -15.27
C ALA A 249 5.57 -2.55 -15.26
N TYR A 250 5.73 -3.83 -14.95
CA TYR A 250 7.04 -4.49 -15.02
C TYR A 250 7.61 -4.50 -16.44
N LYS A 251 6.77 -4.77 -17.45
CA LYS A 251 7.19 -4.71 -18.85
C LYS A 251 7.65 -3.31 -19.25
N SER A 252 6.95 -2.27 -18.82
CA SER A 252 7.36 -0.87 -18.99
C SER A 252 8.75 -0.60 -18.39
N ILE A 253 8.97 -1.01 -17.14
CA ILE A 253 10.25 -0.82 -16.43
C ILE A 253 11.38 -1.61 -17.10
N ALA A 254 11.11 -2.85 -17.55
CA ALA A 254 12.10 -3.68 -18.21
C ALA A 254 12.55 -3.08 -19.55
N LEU A 255 11.63 -2.49 -20.32
CA LEU A 255 11.93 -1.81 -21.59
C LEU A 255 12.65 -0.47 -21.37
N ALA A 256 12.27 0.29 -20.34
CA ALA A 256 12.87 1.59 -20.04
C ALA A 256 13.05 1.81 -18.52
N PRO A 257 14.17 1.35 -17.93
CA PRO A 257 14.42 1.45 -16.48
C PRO A 257 14.55 2.87 -15.91
N ASN A 258 14.63 3.88 -16.78
CA ASN A 258 14.67 5.30 -16.38
C ASN A 258 13.32 6.01 -16.58
N LEU A 259 12.30 5.32 -17.10
CA LEU A 259 10.98 5.88 -17.32
C LEU A 259 10.20 5.97 -16.00
N ALA A 260 9.91 7.18 -15.52
CA ALA A 260 9.19 7.40 -14.27
C ALA A 260 7.76 6.83 -14.29
N GLN A 261 7.11 6.87 -15.46
CA GLN A 261 5.73 6.39 -15.67
C GLN A 261 5.60 4.92 -15.25
N GLY A 262 6.52 4.04 -15.66
CA GLY A 262 6.47 2.61 -15.31
C GLY A 262 6.47 2.37 -13.79
N TYR A 263 7.29 3.12 -13.05
CA TYR A 263 7.32 3.03 -11.58
C TYR A 263 6.07 3.63 -10.92
N LYS A 264 5.53 4.73 -11.45
CA LYS A 264 4.27 5.32 -10.98
C LYS A 264 3.11 4.33 -11.16
N SER A 265 3.02 3.72 -12.34
CA SER A 265 2.01 2.72 -12.68
C SER A 265 2.15 1.45 -11.83
N LEU A 266 3.39 0.98 -11.58
CA LEU A 266 3.64 -0.12 -10.64
C LEU A 266 3.15 0.22 -9.23
N GLY A 267 3.35 1.46 -8.79
CA GLY A 267 2.85 1.93 -7.51
C GLY A 267 1.33 1.86 -7.40
N LEU A 268 0.61 2.29 -8.44
CA LEU A 268 -0.85 2.18 -8.48
C LEU A 268 -1.32 0.72 -8.52
N ALA A 269 -0.64 -0.13 -9.29
CA ALA A 269 -0.95 -1.56 -9.39
C ALA A 269 -0.76 -2.29 -8.04
N TYR A 270 0.34 -2.00 -7.33
CA TYR A 270 0.59 -2.50 -5.97
C TYR A 270 -0.44 -2.00 -4.96
N TYR A 271 -0.86 -0.74 -5.08
CA TYR A 271 -1.95 -0.21 -4.25
C TYR A 271 -3.21 -1.05 -4.43
N ASN A 272 -3.63 -1.32 -5.67
CA ASN A 272 -4.81 -2.14 -5.97
C ASN A 272 -4.72 -3.55 -5.41
N ARG A 273 -3.51 -4.12 -5.36
CA ARG A 273 -3.24 -5.43 -4.77
C ARG A 273 -3.26 -5.46 -3.23
N GLY A 274 -3.21 -4.30 -2.58
CA GLY A 274 -3.15 -4.14 -1.12
C GLY A 274 -1.73 -4.03 -0.54
N TRP A 275 -0.71 -3.97 -1.39
CA TRP A 275 0.69 -3.87 -0.99
C TRP A 275 1.12 -2.41 -0.83
N LEU A 276 0.56 -1.73 0.16
CA LEU A 276 0.71 -0.27 0.35
C LEU A 276 2.18 0.15 0.51
N THR A 277 2.98 -0.61 1.26
CA THR A 277 4.41 -0.30 1.44
C THR A 277 5.17 -0.38 0.11
N LYS A 278 4.89 -1.41 -0.72
CA LYS A 278 5.49 -1.53 -2.05
C LYS A 278 5.03 -0.39 -2.97
N ALA A 279 3.76 0.00 -2.86
CA ALA A 279 3.18 1.10 -3.62
C ALA A 279 3.88 2.45 -3.34
N VAL A 280 4.19 2.74 -2.07
CA VAL A 280 4.99 3.91 -1.68
C VAL A 280 6.36 3.87 -2.34
N ASN A 281 7.09 2.76 -2.21
CA ASN A 281 8.45 2.63 -2.74
C ASN A 281 8.51 2.82 -4.26
N ALA A 282 7.55 2.25 -4.99
CA ALA A 282 7.46 2.41 -6.44
C ALA A 282 7.21 3.88 -6.84
N ASN A 283 6.30 4.59 -6.17
CA ASN A 283 6.08 6.02 -6.46
C ASN A 283 7.27 6.90 -6.04
N LEU A 284 7.95 6.60 -4.93
CA LEU A 284 9.20 7.28 -4.57
C LEU A 284 10.29 7.03 -5.63
N LYS A 285 10.36 5.83 -6.20
CA LYS A 285 11.26 5.54 -7.33
C LYS A 285 10.90 6.36 -8.57
N ALA A 286 9.61 6.53 -8.86
CA ALA A 286 9.16 7.42 -9.93
C ALA A 286 9.64 8.87 -9.70
N LEU A 287 9.59 9.36 -8.46
CA LEU A 287 10.10 10.70 -8.11
C LEU A 287 11.63 10.79 -8.14
N GLN A 288 12.35 9.71 -7.86
CA GLN A 288 13.81 9.68 -8.08
C GLN A 288 14.16 9.85 -9.56
N LYS A 289 13.33 9.32 -10.47
CA LYS A 289 13.51 9.47 -11.92
C LYS A 289 13.06 10.85 -12.41
N THR A 290 11.90 11.33 -11.92
CA THR A 290 11.33 12.63 -12.28
C THR A 290 10.85 13.36 -11.01
N PRO A 291 11.67 14.25 -10.41
CA PRO A 291 11.38 14.88 -9.12
C PRO A 291 10.07 15.68 -9.03
N ASN A 292 9.61 16.27 -10.13
CA ASN A 292 8.39 17.09 -10.17
C ASN A 292 7.18 16.32 -10.74
N TYR A 293 7.16 15.00 -10.64
CA TYR A 293 6.08 14.20 -11.22
C TYR A 293 4.79 14.25 -10.36
N SER A 294 3.87 15.15 -10.71
CA SER A 294 2.67 15.43 -9.91
C SER A 294 1.77 14.21 -9.67
N GLU A 295 1.65 13.30 -10.64
CA GLU A 295 0.83 12.10 -10.49
C GLU A 295 1.41 11.13 -9.45
N ALA A 296 2.72 10.92 -9.44
CA ALA A 296 3.37 10.09 -8.41
C ALA A 296 3.23 10.72 -7.02
N MET A 297 3.30 12.05 -6.92
CA MET A 297 3.02 12.77 -5.65
C MET A 297 1.55 12.60 -5.23
N SER A 298 0.61 12.67 -6.16
CA SER A 298 -0.81 12.45 -5.90
C SER A 298 -1.08 11.03 -5.40
N ASN A 299 -0.46 10.02 -6.02
CA ASN A 299 -0.53 8.63 -5.57
C ASN A 299 0.06 8.46 -4.16
N LEU A 300 1.21 9.09 -3.88
CA LEU A 300 1.79 9.06 -2.53
C LEU A 300 0.86 9.67 -1.49
N SER A 301 0.21 10.80 -1.78
CA SER A 301 -0.80 11.36 -0.87
C SER A 301 -1.86 10.33 -0.54
N PHE A 302 -2.48 9.76 -1.56
CA PHE A 302 -3.51 8.76 -1.40
C PHE A 302 -3.05 7.54 -0.60
N ILE A 303 -1.89 6.98 -0.91
CA ILE A 303 -1.35 5.79 -0.22
C ILE A 303 -0.98 6.10 1.24
N TYR A 304 -0.36 7.26 1.51
CA TYR A 304 -0.06 7.66 2.89
C TYR A 304 -1.32 7.93 3.72
N ARG A 305 -2.42 8.39 3.08
CA ARG A 305 -3.72 8.50 3.76
C ARG A 305 -4.23 7.11 4.17
N GLU A 306 -4.14 6.14 3.28
CA GLU A 306 -4.55 4.75 3.54
C GLU A 306 -3.70 4.08 4.63
N LEU A 307 -2.43 4.48 4.77
CA LEU A 307 -1.55 4.07 5.87
C LEU A 307 -1.76 4.85 7.19
N GLY A 308 -2.76 5.74 7.25
CA GLY A 308 -2.99 6.62 8.40
C GLY A 308 -1.91 7.68 8.65
N GLN A 309 -0.94 7.83 7.74
CA GLN A 309 0.13 8.83 7.79
C GLN A 309 -0.33 10.14 7.15
N LEU A 310 -1.40 10.71 7.71
CA LEU A 310 -2.10 11.89 7.22
C LEU A 310 -1.21 13.14 7.08
N LYS A 311 -0.22 13.34 7.96
CA LYS A 311 0.75 14.45 7.83
C LYS A 311 1.61 14.32 6.57
N GLN A 312 2.06 13.10 6.25
CA GLN A 312 2.78 12.85 4.99
C GLN A 312 1.85 12.98 3.80
N SER A 313 0.63 12.46 3.92
CA SER A 313 -0.37 12.57 2.85
C SER A 313 -0.61 14.03 2.45
N ILE A 314 -0.91 14.91 3.40
CA ILE A 314 -1.25 16.32 3.09
C ILE A 314 -0.06 17.06 2.49
N ASN A 315 1.17 16.72 2.91
CA ASN A 315 2.40 17.27 2.32
C ASN A 315 2.51 16.87 0.85
N TRP A 316 2.35 15.58 0.52
CA TRP A 316 2.39 15.11 -0.86
C TRP A 316 1.27 15.69 -1.70
N ALA A 317 0.06 15.82 -1.16
CA ALA A 317 -1.07 16.45 -1.87
C ALA A 317 -0.76 17.92 -2.22
N ASN A 318 -0.19 18.66 -1.28
CA ASN A 318 0.21 20.05 -1.50
C ASN A 318 1.34 20.16 -2.52
N LYS A 319 2.34 19.26 -2.50
CA LYS A 319 3.40 19.21 -3.52
C LYS A 319 2.82 18.89 -4.91
N ALA A 320 1.90 17.93 -5.00
CA ALA A 320 1.22 17.58 -6.25
C ALA A 320 0.46 18.77 -6.84
N LEU A 321 -0.32 19.49 -6.00
CA LEU A 321 -1.07 20.68 -6.41
C LEU A 321 -0.19 21.90 -6.67
N LYS A 322 1.00 21.98 -6.06
CA LYS A 322 2.00 23.01 -6.42
C LYS A 322 2.56 22.75 -7.82
N ALA A 323 2.83 21.48 -8.16
CA ALA A 323 3.31 21.09 -9.48
C ALA A 323 2.22 21.18 -10.56
N ASN A 324 0.97 20.82 -10.24
CA ASN A 324 -0.17 20.96 -11.13
C ASN A 324 -1.43 21.45 -10.37
N PRO A 325 -1.68 22.76 -10.35
CA PRO A 325 -2.80 23.36 -9.60
C PRO A 325 -4.20 22.98 -10.10
N LYS A 326 -4.32 22.42 -11.32
CA LYS A 326 -5.61 22.04 -11.93
C LYS A 326 -5.86 20.53 -11.89
N ASN A 327 -5.01 19.75 -11.22
CA ASN A 327 -5.20 18.31 -11.10
C ASN A 327 -6.35 18.01 -10.12
N SER A 328 -7.54 17.71 -10.65
CA SER A 328 -8.75 17.41 -9.85
C SER A 328 -8.55 16.21 -8.93
N VAL A 329 -7.89 15.14 -9.38
CA VAL A 329 -7.60 13.95 -8.55
C VAL A 329 -6.75 14.30 -7.33
N SER A 330 -5.74 15.15 -7.49
CA SER A 330 -4.91 15.62 -6.37
C SER A 330 -5.71 16.47 -5.38
N MET A 331 -6.69 17.24 -5.85
CA MET A 331 -7.64 17.95 -4.98
C MET A 331 -8.52 16.95 -4.21
N VAL A 332 -9.01 15.89 -4.84
CA VAL A 332 -9.80 14.86 -4.16
C VAL A 332 -8.96 14.16 -3.08
N HIS A 333 -7.74 13.72 -3.37
CA HIS A 333 -6.86 13.09 -2.38
C HIS A 333 -6.53 14.03 -1.21
N LYS A 334 -6.30 15.32 -1.50
CA LYS A 334 -6.15 16.36 -0.48
C LYS A 334 -7.40 16.43 0.39
N ALA A 335 -8.58 16.49 -0.22
CA ALA A 335 -9.82 16.60 0.53
C ALA A 335 -10.10 15.37 1.39
N GLN A 336 -9.90 14.15 0.87
CA GLN A 336 -10.03 12.93 1.66
C GLN A 336 -9.06 12.91 2.85
N THR A 337 -7.85 13.45 2.68
CA THR A 337 -6.88 13.58 3.78
C THR A 337 -7.34 14.61 4.81
N LEU A 338 -7.88 15.75 4.36
CA LEU A 338 -8.48 16.75 5.24
C LEU A 338 -9.70 16.19 5.99
N THR A 339 -10.53 15.38 5.35
CA THR A 339 -11.63 14.65 5.98
C THR A 339 -11.12 13.69 7.07
N ALA A 340 -10.08 12.90 6.77
CA ALA A 340 -9.47 12.00 7.75
C ALA A 340 -8.82 12.76 8.93
N LEU A 341 -8.34 13.98 8.69
CA LEU A 341 -7.84 14.89 9.73
C LEU A 341 -8.95 15.61 10.50
N GLY A 342 -10.23 15.40 10.21
CA GLY A 342 -11.35 16.14 10.81
C GLY A 342 -11.47 17.60 10.36
N GLN A 343 -10.74 18.02 9.32
CA GLN A 343 -10.76 19.38 8.76
C GLN A 343 -11.88 19.53 7.72
N TYR A 344 -13.12 19.27 8.13
CA TYR A 344 -14.26 19.08 7.22
C TYR A 344 -14.57 20.30 6.34
N SER A 345 -14.47 21.53 6.87
CA SER A 345 -14.70 22.75 6.08
C SER A 345 -13.68 22.91 4.94
N GLN A 346 -12.39 22.69 5.22
CA GLN A 346 -11.35 22.75 4.19
C GLN A 346 -11.49 21.61 3.18
N ALA A 347 -11.87 20.41 3.65
CA ALA A 347 -12.16 19.28 2.79
C ALA A 347 -13.29 19.59 1.81
N ARG A 348 -14.41 20.13 2.30
CA ARG A 348 -15.58 20.52 1.48
C ARG A 348 -15.21 21.53 0.41
N ASN A 349 -14.53 22.63 0.79
CA ASN A 349 -14.08 23.64 -0.15
C ASN A 349 -13.15 23.07 -1.23
N THR A 350 -12.29 22.11 -0.86
CA THR A 350 -11.38 21.46 -1.80
C THR A 350 -12.13 20.52 -2.75
N LEU A 351 -13.14 19.79 -2.26
CA LEU A 351 -14.02 18.94 -3.09
C LEU A 351 -14.85 19.77 -4.07
N ASP A 352 -15.42 20.89 -3.64
CA ASP A 352 -16.20 21.77 -4.53
C ASP A 352 -15.37 22.29 -5.68
N ARG A 353 -14.09 22.63 -5.43
CA ARG A 353 -13.15 23.00 -6.49
C ARG A 353 -12.84 21.84 -7.43
N ALA A 354 -12.69 20.62 -6.91
CA ALA A 354 -12.44 19.43 -7.73
C ALA A 354 -13.63 19.13 -8.64
N LEU A 355 -14.86 19.20 -8.10
CA LEU A 355 -16.12 19.01 -8.83
C LEU A 355 -16.39 20.13 -9.83
N LEU A 356 -15.99 21.38 -9.53
CA LEU A 356 -16.08 22.48 -10.49
C LEU A 356 -15.18 22.24 -11.71
N LEU A 357 -13.98 21.69 -11.50
CA LEU A 357 -13.05 21.37 -12.59
C LEU A 357 -13.49 20.13 -13.38
N GLN A 358 -14.10 19.15 -12.72
CA GLN A 358 -14.57 17.92 -13.35
C GLN A 358 -15.91 17.45 -12.74
N PRO A 359 -17.04 18.00 -13.22
CA PRO A 359 -18.37 17.72 -12.65
C PRO A 359 -18.80 16.25 -12.74
N ASP A 360 -18.26 15.52 -13.73
CA ASP A 360 -18.56 14.11 -13.96
C ASP A 360 -17.71 13.14 -13.13
N SER A 361 -16.73 13.63 -12.36
CA SER A 361 -15.79 12.76 -11.63
C SER A 361 -16.50 11.89 -10.59
N LEU A 362 -16.57 10.58 -10.85
CA LEU A 362 -17.12 9.60 -9.91
C LEU A 362 -16.31 9.56 -8.61
N LEU A 363 -14.98 9.69 -8.71
CA LEU A 363 -14.07 9.75 -7.55
C LEU A 363 -14.36 10.95 -6.64
N ALA A 364 -14.60 12.14 -7.22
CA ALA A 364 -14.92 13.32 -6.43
C ALA A 364 -16.31 13.22 -5.77
N LYS A 365 -17.28 12.63 -6.47
CA LYS A 365 -18.62 12.34 -5.93
C LYS A 365 -18.56 11.34 -4.79
N GLU A 366 -17.81 10.24 -4.96
CA GLU A 366 -17.58 9.26 -3.89
C GLU A 366 -16.97 9.92 -2.66
N ALA A 367 -15.95 10.76 -2.85
CA ALA A 367 -15.28 11.44 -1.76
C ALA A 367 -16.18 12.44 -1.01
N LEU A 368 -17.19 13.02 -1.68
CA LEU A 368 -18.19 13.86 -1.02
C LEU A 368 -19.17 13.04 -0.17
N GLY A 369 -19.62 11.89 -0.66
CA GLY A 369 -20.41 10.97 0.17
C GLY A 369 -19.62 10.46 1.37
N HIS A 370 -18.35 10.15 1.17
CA HIS A 370 -17.43 9.74 2.23
C HIS A 370 -17.18 10.85 3.26
N TRP A 371 -17.18 12.11 2.83
CA TRP A 371 -17.13 13.27 3.70
C TRP A 371 -18.35 13.38 4.64
N TYR A 372 -19.57 13.04 4.17
CA TYR A 372 -20.75 12.94 5.05
C TYR A 372 -20.61 11.79 6.05
N LEU A 373 -20.17 10.60 5.60
CA LEU A 373 -19.96 9.44 6.46
C LEU A 373 -18.98 9.73 7.61
N HIS A 374 -17.84 10.35 7.30
CA HIS A 374 -16.81 10.66 8.29
C HIS A 374 -17.20 11.75 9.30
N GLN A 375 -18.28 12.49 9.06
CA GLN A 375 -18.85 13.42 10.04
C GLN A 375 -19.95 12.78 10.89
N GLY A 376 -20.33 11.54 10.61
CA GLY A 376 -21.49 10.89 11.22
C GLY A 376 -22.82 11.38 10.65
N GLU A 377 -22.81 12.11 9.53
CA GLU A 377 -24.02 12.58 8.85
C GLU A 377 -24.64 11.47 7.97
N PHE A 378 -24.98 10.33 8.58
CA PHE A 378 -25.38 9.12 7.85
C PHE A 378 -26.68 9.28 7.06
N THR A 379 -27.62 10.12 7.53
CA THR A 379 -28.86 10.41 6.81
C THR A 379 -28.57 11.13 5.50
N GLN A 380 -27.72 12.17 5.55
CA GLN A 380 -27.26 12.92 4.38
C GLN A 380 -26.46 12.02 3.45
N ALA A 381 -25.54 11.21 3.98
CA ALA A 381 -24.79 10.22 3.18
C ALA A 381 -25.73 9.26 2.45
N TRP A 382 -26.73 8.71 3.14
CA TRP A 382 -27.71 7.79 2.54
C TRP A 382 -28.53 8.46 1.44
N GLN A 383 -29.05 9.68 1.67
CA GLN A 383 -29.79 10.43 0.65
C GLN A 383 -28.92 10.77 -0.56
N TYR A 384 -27.67 11.17 -0.31
CA TYR A 384 -26.71 11.51 -1.35
C TYR A 384 -26.34 10.30 -2.21
N TYR A 385 -25.97 9.17 -1.59
CA TYR A 385 -25.68 7.94 -2.33
C TYR A 385 -26.92 7.35 -3.01
N GLN A 386 -28.12 7.56 -2.46
CA GLN A 386 -29.36 7.16 -3.14
C GLN A 386 -29.55 7.97 -4.44
N ALA A 387 -29.33 9.28 -4.40
CA ALA A 387 -29.39 10.12 -5.60
C ALA A 387 -28.31 9.73 -6.63
N LEU A 388 -27.07 9.47 -6.18
CA LEU A 388 -26.01 8.99 -7.06
C LEU A 388 -26.32 7.63 -7.67
N ASN A 389 -26.85 6.68 -6.91
CA ASN A 389 -27.23 5.37 -7.42
C ASN A 389 -28.39 5.47 -8.44
N ASN A 390 -29.32 6.41 -8.27
CA ASN A 390 -30.36 6.65 -9.27
C ASN A 390 -29.80 7.26 -10.56
N GLN A 391 -28.77 8.10 -10.44
CA GLN A 391 -28.11 8.74 -11.59
C GLN A 391 -27.14 7.79 -12.32
N TYR A 392 -26.48 6.90 -11.56
CA TYR A 392 -25.42 6.00 -12.02
C TYR A 392 -25.67 4.56 -11.51
N PRO A 393 -26.78 3.91 -11.92
CA PRO A 393 -27.20 2.61 -11.39
C PRO A 393 -26.21 1.47 -11.68
N GLU A 394 -25.31 1.65 -12.65
CA GLU A 394 -24.25 0.71 -12.99
C GLU A 394 -23.02 0.79 -12.07
N GLN A 395 -22.91 1.86 -11.27
CA GLN A 395 -21.74 2.11 -10.40
C GLN A 395 -21.92 1.43 -9.04
N LEU A 396 -21.50 0.18 -8.95
CA LEU A 396 -21.61 -0.65 -7.74
C LEU A 396 -20.96 -0.01 -6.49
N MET A 397 -19.95 0.86 -6.64
CA MET A 397 -19.37 1.58 -5.49
C MET A 397 -20.41 2.48 -4.78
N PHE A 398 -21.33 3.11 -5.52
CA PHE A 398 -22.36 3.95 -4.90
C PHE A 398 -23.43 3.10 -4.23
N LEU A 399 -23.74 1.94 -4.83
CA LEU A 399 -24.64 0.96 -4.25
C LEU A 399 -24.07 0.37 -2.93
N GLU A 400 -22.78 0.05 -2.89
CA GLU A 400 -22.05 -0.36 -1.68
C GLU A 400 -22.11 0.72 -0.60
N ARG A 401 -21.79 1.97 -0.95
CA ARG A 401 -21.82 3.10 -0.01
C ARG A 401 -23.23 3.43 0.47
N LEU A 402 -24.25 3.24 -0.37
CA LEU A 402 -25.65 3.36 0.02
C LEU A 402 -26.02 2.31 1.07
N ALA A 403 -25.62 1.05 0.87
CA ALA A 403 -25.83 -0.02 1.85
C ALA A 403 -25.06 0.22 3.15
N GLN A 404 -23.82 0.70 3.07
CA GLN A 404 -23.03 1.07 4.24
C GLN A 404 -23.73 2.18 5.03
N SER A 405 -24.22 3.23 4.36
CA SER A 405 -24.97 4.32 5.01
C SER A 405 -26.27 3.81 5.63
N ALA A 406 -26.97 2.90 4.95
CA ALA A 406 -28.16 2.25 5.48
C ALA A 406 -27.85 1.41 6.74
N LEU A 407 -26.72 0.70 6.76
CA LEU A 407 -26.28 -0.07 7.91
C LEU A 407 -26.08 0.83 9.14
N TYR A 408 -25.41 1.98 9.01
CA TYR A 408 -25.24 2.95 10.12
C TYR A 408 -26.57 3.53 10.62
N LEU A 409 -27.58 3.61 9.76
CA LEU A 409 -28.94 4.06 10.10
C LEU A 409 -29.84 2.94 10.64
N ASP A 410 -29.31 1.73 10.85
CA ASP A 410 -30.07 0.53 11.20
C ASP A 410 -31.22 0.21 10.21
N LYS A 411 -31.06 0.66 8.95
CA LYS A 411 -31.96 0.40 7.82
C LYS A 411 -31.69 -0.99 7.25
N ARG A 412 -32.00 -1.99 8.06
CA ARG A 412 -31.64 -3.38 7.85
C ARG A 412 -32.23 -4.00 6.58
N SER A 413 -33.53 -3.81 6.33
CA SER A 413 -34.20 -4.37 5.15
C SER A 413 -33.63 -3.79 3.86
N GLN A 414 -33.34 -2.49 3.83
CA GLN A 414 -32.65 -1.86 2.71
C GLN A 414 -31.22 -2.40 2.55
N THR A 415 -30.47 -2.54 3.65
CA THR A 415 -29.10 -3.08 3.61
C THR A 415 -29.07 -4.49 3.05
N LEU A 416 -29.97 -5.38 3.49
CA LEU A 416 -30.06 -6.76 2.99
C LEU A 416 -30.48 -6.83 1.51
N SER A 417 -31.43 -5.98 1.09
CA SER A 417 -31.87 -5.89 -0.30
C SER A 417 -30.73 -5.45 -1.22
N ILE A 418 -29.98 -4.42 -0.82
CA ILE A 418 -28.84 -3.93 -1.58
C ILE A 418 -27.69 -4.94 -1.58
N ALA A 419 -27.41 -5.57 -0.44
CA ALA A 419 -26.40 -6.61 -0.33
C ALA A 419 -26.67 -7.78 -1.29
N ALA A 420 -27.94 -8.18 -1.47
CA ALA A 420 -28.32 -9.20 -2.44
C ALA A 420 -28.02 -8.77 -3.89
N GLN A 421 -28.19 -7.48 -4.22
CA GLN A 421 -27.82 -6.95 -5.54
C GLN A 421 -26.31 -7.00 -5.77
N LEU A 422 -25.51 -6.64 -4.76
CA LEU A 422 -24.04 -6.72 -4.84
C LEU A 422 -23.56 -8.17 -4.99
N ILE A 423 -24.16 -9.12 -4.26
CA ILE A 423 -23.88 -10.57 -4.39
C ILE A 423 -24.23 -11.11 -5.78
N ALA A 424 -25.28 -10.57 -6.42
CA ALA A 424 -25.70 -10.98 -7.76
C ALA A 424 -24.89 -10.32 -8.89
N SER A 425 -23.98 -9.39 -8.58
CA SER A 425 -23.14 -8.73 -9.58
C SER A 425 -22.03 -9.64 -10.10
N ASP A 426 -21.46 -9.31 -11.27
CA ASP A 426 -20.32 -10.04 -11.85
C ASP A 426 -18.96 -9.61 -11.27
N ASP A 427 -18.93 -8.63 -10.36
CA ASP A 427 -17.70 -8.15 -9.72
C ASP A 427 -17.43 -8.93 -8.43
N SER A 428 -16.35 -9.72 -8.41
CA SER A 428 -15.97 -10.53 -7.26
C SER A 428 -15.72 -9.73 -5.98
N ASN A 429 -15.16 -8.51 -6.08
CA ASN A 429 -14.95 -7.67 -4.91
C ASN A 429 -16.29 -7.17 -4.36
N MET A 430 -17.23 -6.81 -5.24
CA MET A 430 -18.57 -6.37 -4.85
C MET A 430 -19.41 -7.52 -4.30
N GLN A 431 -19.27 -8.73 -4.83
CA GLN A 431 -19.85 -9.94 -4.23
C GLN A 431 -19.37 -10.14 -2.80
N GLU A 432 -18.06 -10.01 -2.56
CA GLU A 432 -17.47 -10.12 -1.22
C GLU A 432 -17.98 -9.02 -0.27
N GLN A 433 -18.11 -7.76 -0.74
CA GLN A 433 -18.71 -6.69 0.05
C GLN A 433 -20.19 -6.94 0.33
N GLY A 434 -20.94 -7.44 -0.65
CA GLY A 434 -22.34 -7.83 -0.50
C GLY A 434 -22.51 -8.93 0.55
N LEU A 435 -21.66 -9.97 0.54
CA LEU A 435 -21.66 -11.02 1.58
C LEU A 435 -21.36 -10.45 2.97
N LEU A 436 -20.40 -9.53 3.07
CA LEU A 436 -20.10 -8.84 4.33
C LEU A 436 -21.30 -8.03 4.82
N LEU A 437 -21.89 -7.18 3.98
CA LEU A 437 -23.04 -6.35 4.32
C LEU A 437 -24.25 -7.20 4.71
N GLN A 438 -24.52 -8.28 3.96
CA GLN A 438 -25.57 -9.24 4.28
C GLN A 438 -25.33 -9.87 5.66
N TYR A 439 -24.10 -10.27 5.96
CA TYR A 439 -23.74 -10.85 7.26
C TYR A 439 -23.94 -9.85 8.40
N LEU A 440 -23.42 -8.62 8.26
CA LEU A 440 -23.52 -7.58 9.28
C LEU A 440 -24.97 -7.16 9.55
N ALA A 441 -25.78 -7.07 8.50
CA ALA A 441 -27.21 -6.74 8.57
C ALA A 441 -28.12 -7.92 8.91
N SER A 442 -27.60 -9.15 9.07
CA SER A 442 -28.41 -10.31 9.47
C SER A 442 -28.79 -10.30 10.97
N ASP A 443 -29.84 -11.02 11.36
CA ASP A 443 -30.43 -10.98 12.73
C ASP A 443 -29.51 -11.77 13.62
N ASN A 444 -28.84 -11.07 14.54
CA ASN A 444 -28.02 -11.68 15.59
C ASN A 444 -28.37 -11.03 16.94
N SER A 445 -29.64 -11.04 17.35
CA SER A 445 -30.00 -10.82 18.76
C SER A 445 -29.54 -11.97 19.68
N LEU A 446 -28.59 -12.81 19.22
CA LEU A 446 -28.35 -14.12 19.76
C LEU A 446 -26.86 -14.40 19.92
N ASN A 447 -26.57 -15.05 21.04
CA ASN A 447 -25.29 -15.55 21.50
C ASN A 447 -24.61 -16.41 20.39
N PRO A 448 -23.27 -16.47 20.22
CA PRO A 448 -22.61 -17.32 19.22
C PRO A 448 -23.05 -18.80 19.20
N SER A 449 -23.63 -19.32 20.29
CA SER A 449 -24.25 -20.65 20.38
C SER A 449 -25.57 -20.81 19.61
N GLN A 450 -26.17 -19.73 19.14
CA GLN A 450 -27.49 -19.65 18.52
C GLN A 450 -27.43 -19.20 17.05
N LEU A 451 -26.23 -18.97 16.49
CA LEU A 451 -26.05 -18.73 15.06
C LEU A 451 -26.48 -19.97 14.26
N ASN A 452 -27.24 -19.78 13.19
CA ASN A 452 -27.62 -20.90 12.32
C ASN A 452 -26.41 -21.38 11.47
N LYS A 453 -26.50 -22.60 10.92
CA LYS A 453 -25.40 -23.21 10.13
C LYS A 453 -24.96 -22.36 8.93
N SER A 454 -25.89 -21.63 8.29
CA SER A 454 -25.60 -20.76 7.14
C SER A 454 -24.80 -19.52 7.55
N GLN A 455 -25.22 -18.83 8.62
CA GLN A 455 -24.49 -17.68 9.18
C GLN A 455 -23.09 -18.07 9.69
N LEU A 456 -22.97 -19.26 10.30
CA LEU A 456 -21.68 -19.81 10.70
C LEU A 456 -20.77 -20.11 9.50
N SER A 457 -21.33 -20.60 8.39
CA SER A 457 -20.58 -20.83 7.16
C SER A 457 -20.08 -19.51 6.55
N ASN A 458 -20.97 -18.51 6.44
CA ASN A 458 -20.64 -17.21 5.87
C ASN A 458 -19.57 -16.48 6.69
N SER A 459 -19.69 -16.48 8.02
CA SER A 459 -18.69 -15.85 8.89
C SER A 459 -17.32 -16.52 8.79
N ARG A 460 -17.25 -17.87 8.74
CA ARG A 460 -15.97 -18.58 8.54
C ARG A 460 -15.34 -18.24 7.20
N GLN A 461 -16.13 -18.21 6.13
CA GLN A 461 -15.65 -17.87 4.79
C GLN A 461 -15.09 -16.44 4.74
N LEU A 462 -15.80 -15.47 5.32
CA LEU A 462 -15.34 -14.09 5.40
C LEU A 462 -14.06 -13.96 6.24
N ILE A 463 -14.00 -14.60 7.42
CA ILE A 463 -12.80 -14.59 8.26
C ILE A 463 -11.59 -15.16 7.50
N GLN A 464 -11.76 -16.31 6.86
CA GLN A 464 -10.69 -16.96 6.09
C GLN A 464 -10.20 -16.06 4.95
N LEU A 465 -11.13 -15.41 4.23
CA LEU A 465 -10.81 -14.47 3.16
C LEU A 465 -9.94 -13.30 3.66
N TYR A 466 -10.37 -12.59 4.70
CA TYR A 466 -9.64 -11.43 5.20
C TYR A 466 -8.32 -11.83 5.89
N GLN A 467 -8.27 -12.95 6.59
CA GLN A 467 -7.01 -13.49 7.13
C GLN A 467 -6.03 -13.91 6.03
N GLN A 468 -6.54 -14.46 4.92
CA GLN A 468 -5.70 -14.80 3.78
C GLN A 468 -5.14 -13.56 3.08
N ARG A 469 -5.90 -12.45 3.03
CA ARG A 469 -5.39 -11.16 2.52
C ARG A 469 -4.25 -10.65 3.38
N LEU A 470 -4.44 -10.62 4.70
CA LEU A 470 -3.40 -10.21 5.65
C LEU A 470 -2.15 -11.10 5.54
N SER A 471 -2.30 -12.42 5.50
CA SER A 471 -1.15 -13.35 5.39
C SER A 471 -0.43 -13.28 4.04
N LYS A 472 -1.10 -12.85 2.98
CA LYS A 472 -0.50 -12.55 1.66
C LYS A 472 0.13 -11.15 1.58
N GLY A 473 0.26 -10.46 2.72
CA GLY A 473 0.93 -9.17 2.82
C GLY A 473 0.05 -7.97 2.48
N SER A 474 -1.27 -8.06 2.65
CA SER A 474 -2.12 -6.86 2.64
C SER A 474 -1.78 -6.00 3.85
N ASP A 475 -1.38 -4.75 3.58
CA ASP A 475 -1.08 -3.75 4.61
C ASP A 475 -2.30 -2.86 4.89
N ARG A 476 -3.48 -3.20 4.35
CA ARG A 476 -4.67 -2.34 4.42
C ARG A 476 -5.31 -2.37 5.82
N PRO A 477 -5.50 -1.20 6.46
CA PRO A 477 -6.20 -1.14 7.75
C PRO A 477 -7.64 -1.64 7.68
N SER A 478 -8.28 -1.49 6.51
CA SER A 478 -9.66 -1.92 6.28
C SER A 478 -9.86 -3.42 6.42
N ASP A 479 -8.86 -4.26 6.10
CA ASP A 479 -8.98 -5.71 6.23
C ASP A 479 -9.05 -6.12 7.72
N SER A 480 -8.21 -5.51 8.56
CA SER A 480 -8.26 -5.70 10.02
C SER A 480 -9.53 -5.11 10.63
N TYR A 481 -9.96 -3.94 10.17
CA TYR A 481 -11.21 -3.32 10.61
C TYR A 481 -12.43 -4.21 10.30
N THR A 482 -12.48 -4.81 9.12
CA THR A 482 -13.53 -5.75 8.75
C THR A 482 -13.52 -7.00 9.63
N LEU A 483 -12.36 -7.55 9.95
CA LEU A 483 -12.27 -8.65 10.92
C LEU A 483 -12.80 -8.24 12.30
N ALA A 484 -12.50 -7.02 12.75
CA ALA A 484 -13.05 -6.49 14.00
C ALA A 484 -14.59 -6.44 13.98
N LEU A 485 -15.18 -5.98 12.87
CA LEU A 485 -16.64 -5.99 12.69
C LEU A 485 -17.23 -7.40 12.72
N ILE A 486 -16.61 -8.35 12.02
CA ILE A 486 -17.08 -9.73 11.98
C ILE A 486 -17.03 -10.36 13.36
N TYR A 487 -15.90 -10.25 14.07
CA TYR A 487 -15.77 -10.80 15.42
C TYR A 487 -16.70 -10.11 16.43
N SER A 488 -16.91 -8.79 16.31
CA SER A 488 -17.87 -8.07 17.15
C SER A 488 -19.30 -8.59 16.92
N LYS A 489 -19.70 -8.80 15.66
CA LYS A 489 -20.99 -9.38 15.29
C LYS A 489 -21.18 -10.82 15.79
N MET A 490 -20.10 -11.55 16.03
CA MET A 490 -20.11 -12.89 16.63
C MET A 490 -20.16 -12.88 18.16
N GLY A 491 -20.11 -11.72 18.82
CA GLY A 491 -19.95 -11.63 20.28
C GLY A 491 -18.56 -12.07 20.77
N LYS A 492 -17.56 -12.08 19.89
CA LYS A 492 -16.15 -12.44 20.19
C LYS A 492 -15.36 -11.17 20.49
N GLU A 493 -15.63 -10.58 21.65
CA GLU A 493 -15.16 -9.24 22.02
C GLU A 493 -13.64 -9.12 22.05
N GLU A 494 -12.92 -10.10 22.61
CA GLU A 494 -11.46 -10.08 22.66
C GLU A 494 -10.83 -10.06 21.26
N GLN A 495 -11.32 -10.91 20.35
CA GLN A 495 -10.83 -10.91 18.96
C GLN A 495 -11.20 -9.62 18.24
N ALA A 496 -12.43 -9.12 18.43
CA ALA A 496 -12.88 -7.87 17.85
C ALA A 496 -11.97 -6.71 18.27
N TYR A 497 -11.67 -6.60 19.56
CA TYR A 497 -10.81 -5.57 20.11
C TYR A 497 -9.36 -5.70 19.60
N ARG A 498 -8.80 -6.91 19.53
CA ARG A 498 -7.47 -7.16 18.95
C ARG A 498 -7.36 -6.68 17.51
N TYR A 499 -8.32 -7.04 16.67
CA TYR A 499 -8.31 -6.61 15.26
C TYR A 499 -8.58 -5.11 15.10
N LEU A 500 -9.35 -4.50 16.02
CA LEU A 500 -9.56 -3.05 16.02
C LEU A 500 -8.26 -2.31 16.37
N ILE A 501 -7.52 -2.76 17.39
CA ILE A 501 -6.17 -2.26 17.70
C ILE A 501 -5.25 -2.41 16.48
N GLN A 502 -5.26 -3.59 15.83
CA GLN A 502 -4.45 -3.82 14.64
C GLN A 502 -4.81 -2.85 13.52
N ALA A 503 -6.09 -2.63 13.25
CA ALA A 503 -6.55 -1.68 12.25
C ALA A 503 -6.05 -0.26 12.54
N ILE A 504 -6.14 0.20 13.79
CA ILE A 504 -5.68 1.53 14.20
C ILE A 504 -4.17 1.65 14.03
N ASN A 505 -3.41 0.64 14.47
CA ASN A 505 -1.95 0.61 14.29
C ASN A 505 -1.52 0.59 12.83
N GLN A 506 -2.35 0.04 11.93
CA GLN A 506 -2.12 0.05 10.49
C GLN A 506 -2.53 1.39 9.84
N GLY A 507 -3.34 2.21 10.52
CA GLY A 507 -3.72 3.55 10.05
C GLY A 507 -5.23 3.82 9.96
N TRP A 508 -6.09 2.96 10.52
CA TRP A 508 -7.52 3.22 10.60
C TRP A 508 -7.83 4.26 11.68
N LEU A 509 -7.91 5.53 11.29
CA LEU A 509 -8.07 6.68 12.20
C LEU A 509 -9.49 7.29 12.20
N ALA A 510 -10.48 6.57 11.66
CA ALA A 510 -11.86 7.04 11.57
C ALA A 510 -12.63 6.78 12.88
N SER A 511 -12.36 7.56 13.94
CA SER A 511 -13.00 7.40 15.26
C SER A 511 -14.53 7.43 15.17
N THR A 512 -15.10 8.43 14.48
CA THR A 512 -16.55 8.59 14.29
C THR A 512 -17.21 7.34 13.70
N LEU A 513 -16.54 6.68 12.74
CA LEU A 513 -17.05 5.46 12.11
C LEU A 513 -17.03 4.28 13.07
N ILE A 514 -16.04 4.18 13.96
CA ILE A 514 -15.99 3.14 15.00
C ILE A 514 -17.08 3.40 16.05
N GLU A 515 -17.10 4.62 16.60
CA GLU A 515 -17.99 5.02 17.68
C GLU A 515 -19.46 4.87 17.32
N GLN A 516 -19.82 5.18 16.08
CA GLN A 516 -21.21 5.18 15.65
C GLN A 516 -21.61 3.89 14.94
N HIS A 517 -20.68 2.95 14.70
CA HIS A 517 -21.04 1.67 14.09
C HIS A 517 -22.02 0.89 14.98
N PRO A 518 -23.17 0.41 14.46
CA PRO A 518 -24.12 -0.36 15.26
C PRO A 518 -23.55 -1.70 15.75
N ILE A 519 -22.69 -2.32 14.95
CA ILE A 519 -22.04 -3.62 15.28
C ILE A 519 -21.10 -3.55 16.49
N PHE A 520 -20.54 -2.38 16.80
CA PHE A 520 -19.70 -2.20 17.99
C PHE A 520 -20.50 -1.83 19.24
N ALA A 521 -21.84 -1.76 19.19
CA ALA A 521 -22.67 -1.43 20.35
C ALA A 521 -22.32 -2.21 21.64
N PRO A 522 -22.01 -3.53 21.61
CA PRO A 522 -21.58 -4.25 22.81
C PRO A 522 -20.25 -3.73 23.40
N LEU A 523 -19.32 -3.29 22.55
CA LEU A 523 -18.02 -2.78 22.97
C LEU A 523 -18.08 -1.33 23.49
N LYS A 524 -19.13 -0.56 23.16
CA LYS A 524 -19.25 0.87 23.54
C LYS A 524 -19.28 1.11 25.05
N GLN A 525 -19.71 0.12 25.84
CA GLN A 525 -19.74 0.24 27.30
C GLN A 525 -18.39 -0.08 27.95
N GLN A 526 -17.41 -0.54 27.17
CA GLN A 526 -16.09 -0.91 27.68
C GLN A 526 -15.16 0.29 27.71
N ALA A 527 -14.53 0.55 28.87
CA ALA A 527 -13.53 1.61 29.02
C ALA A 527 -12.36 1.48 28.03
N SER A 528 -12.05 0.24 27.62
CA SER A 528 -11.02 -0.10 26.64
C SER A 528 -11.29 0.48 25.25
N LEU A 529 -12.56 0.53 24.80
CA LEU A 529 -12.90 1.15 23.51
C LEU A 529 -12.80 2.67 23.59
N MET A 530 -13.28 3.28 24.67
CA MET A 530 -13.16 4.74 24.87
C MET A 530 -11.71 5.20 24.92
N GLN A 531 -10.83 4.42 25.55
CA GLN A 531 -9.40 4.68 25.53
C GLN A 531 -8.83 4.63 24.11
N LEU A 532 -9.23 3.62 23.33
CA LEU A 532 -8.77 3.42 21.95
C LEU A 532 -9.20 4.57 21.02
N ILE A 533 -10.42 5.07 21.20
CA ILE A 533 -10.90 6.29 20.54
C ILE A 533 -10.05 7.50 20.92
N GLY A 534 -9.79 7.70 22.21
CA GLY A 534 -8.92 8.80 22.67
C GLY A 534 -7.49 8.70 22.12
N GLU A 535 -6.98 7.48 21.91
CA GLU A 535 -5.70 7.25 21.23
C GLU A 535 -5.74 7.69 19.77
N ILE A 536 -6.83 7.43 19.04
CA ILE A 536 -7.02 7.94 17.67
C ILE A 536 -7.03 9.47 17.66
N GLU A 537 -7.80 10.10 18.54
CA GLU A 537 -7.88 11.57 18.63
C GLU A 537 -6.52 12.20 18.94
N THR A 538 -5.76 11.57 19.84
CA THR A 538 -4.38 11.98 20.17
C THR A 538 -3.48 11.88 18.95
N GLN A 539 -3.55 10.77 18.20
CA GLN A 539 -2.79 10.59 16.97
C GLN A 539 -3.17 11.63 15.90
N LEU A 540 -4.47 11.89 15.70
CA LEU A 540 -4.94 12.91 14.77
C LEU A 540 -4.41 14.30 15.15
N THR A 541 -4.47 14.66 16.42
CA THR A 541 -3.94 15.92 16.95
C THR A 541 -2.44 16.06 16.67
N LEU A 542 -1.65 15.00 16.94
CA LEU A 542 -0.21 15.00 16.64
C LEU A 542 0.09 15.19 15.15
N GLN A 543 -0.77 14.67 14.27
CA GLN A 543 -0.62 14.80 12.82
C GLN A 543 -1.09 16.16 12.27
N GLN A 544 -1.87 16.92 13.03
CA GLN A 544 -2.25 18.29 12.71
C GLN A 544 -1.20 19.34 13.11
N LEU A 545 -0.37 19.04 14.12
CA LEU A 545 0.65 19.97 14.63
C LEU A 545 1.79 20.18 13.60
N ARG A 546 2.12 21.45 13.38
CA ARG A 546 3.03 21.94 12.31
C ARG A 546 4.46 21.48 12.51
#